data_AF-A0A2G0E8S7-F1
#
_entry.id   AF-A0A2G0E8S7-F1
#
_cell.length_a   1.000
_cell.length_b   1.000
_cell.length_c   1.000
_cell.angle_alpha   90.00
_cell.angle_beta   90.00
_cell.angle_gamma   90.00
#
_symmetry.space_group_name_H-M   'P 1'
#
loop_
_entity.id
_entity.type
_entity.pdbx_description
1 polymer ?
#
loop_
_entity_poly.entity_id
_entity_poly.type
_entity_poly.pdbx_seq_one_letter_code
_entity_poly.pdbx_strand_id
1 'polypeptide(L)' 'MINIKLNKKEISLIEELVTEFLYQHPQLNDIEYDNEGNPYEYKDGYISYDSYGPTKIKEINQLTYKLKSFT' A
#
# COMPACT_ATOMS: atom_id res chain seq x y z
N MET A 1 -20.34 -13.44 6.76
CA MET A 1 -19.01 -13.24 6.13
C MET A 1 -19.16 -13.44 4.64
N ILE A 2 -18.75 -12.46 3.82
CA ILE A 2 -18.70 -12.64 2.37
C ILE A 2 -17.39 -13.35 2.04
N ASN A 3 -17.46 -14.52 1.41
CA ASN A 3 -16.28 -15.25 0.97
C ASN A 3 -15.93 -14.77 -0.45
N ILE A 4 -15.01 -13.82 -0.56
CA ILE A 4 -14.54 -13.32 -1.86
C ILE A 4 -13.52 -14.32 -2.39
N LYS A 5 -13.82 -14.95 -3.53
CA LYS A 5 -12.88 -15.78 -4.28
C LYS A 5 -12.39 -14.99 -5.48
N LEU A 6 -11.09 -14.71 -5.52
CA LEU A 6 -10.44 -14.09 -6.67
C LEU A 6 -9.75 -15.16 -7.51
N ASN A 7 -9.84 -15.04 -8.83
CA ASN A 7 -9.08 -15.84 -9.78
C ASN A 7 -7.78 -15.13 -10.20
N LYS A 8 -6.89 -15.85 -10.88
CA LYS A 8 -5.57 -15.32 -11.29
C LYS A 8 -5.64 -14.04 -12.14
N LYS A 9 -6.65 -13.89 -13.00
CA LYS A 9 -6.81 -12.69 -13.83
C LYS A 9 -7.24 -11.49 -12.98
N GLU A 10 -8.11 -11.70 -12.00
CA GLU A 10 -8.55 -10.65 -11.07
C GLU A 10 -7.39 -10.19 -10.17
N ILE A 11 -6.58 -11.13 -9.67
CA ILE A 11 -5.37 -10.80 -8.89
C ILE A 11 -4.42 -9.94 -9.73
N SER A 12 -4.12 -10.39 -10.95
CA SER A 12 -3.22 -9.67 -11.87
C SER A 12 -3.74 -8.27 -12.20
N LEU A 13 -5.05 -8.11 -12.40
CA LEU A 13 -5.65 -6.79 -12.63
C LEU A 13 -5.49 -5.87 -11.41
N ILE A 14 -5.66 -6.38 -10.20
CA ILE A 14 -5.48 -5.57 -8.99
C ILE A 14 -4.01 -5.16 -8.83
N GLU A 15 -3.06 -6.05 -9.09
CA GLU A 15 -1.63 -5.73 -9.07
C GLU A 15 -1.26 -4.64 -10.09
N GLU A 16 -1.84 -4.68 -11.29
CA GLU A 16 -1.69 -3.64 -12.32
C GLU A 16 -2.25 -2.30 -11.82
N LEU A 17 -3.44 -2.29 -11.24
CA LEU A 17 -4.06 -1.09 -10.70
C LEU A 17 -3.28 -0.49 -9.52
N VAL A 18 -2.71 -1.33 -8.65
CA VAL A 18 -1.81 -0.86 -7.57
C VAL A 18 -0.54 -0.23 -8.15
N THR A 19 0.03 -0.84 -9.19
CA THR A 19 1.23 -0.32 -9.86
C THR A 19 0.94 1.04 -10.51
N GLU A 20 -0.15 1.14 -11.27
CA GLU A 20 -0.60 2.38 -11.90
C GLU A 20 -0.88 3.47 -10.85
N PHE A 21 -1.52 3.11 -9.74
CA PHE A 21 -1.78 4.04 -8.64
C PHE A 21 -0.48 4.62 -8.06
N LEU A 22 0.53 3.78 -7.79
CA LEU A 22 1.83 4.24 -7.28
C LEU A 22 2.56 5.11 -8.30
N TYR A 23 2.47 4.79 -9.59
CA TYR A 23 3.02 5.61 -10.67
C TYR A 23 2.41 7.02 -10.70
N GLN A 24 1.10 7.13 -10.49
CA GLN A 24 0.38 8.41 -10.46
C GLN A 24 0.57 9.22 -9.17
N HIS A 25 1.10 8.61 -8.10
CA HIS A 25 1.31 9.23 -6.79
C HIS A 25 2.80 9.16 -6.39
N PRO A 26 3.68 9.88 -7.09
CA PRO A 26 5.13 9.77 -6.89
C PRO A 26 5.57 10.13 -5.46
N GLN A 27 4.82 10.96 -4.75
CA GLN A 27 5.08 11.30 -3.34
C GLN A 27 5.03 10.10 -2.39
N LEU A 28 4.35 9.01 -2.79
CA LEU A 28 4.32 7.78 -2.00
C LEU A 28 5.65 7.03 -2.03
N ASN A 29 6.56 7.37 -2.96
CA ASN A 29 7.91 6.82 -3.01
C ASN A 29 8.83 7.43 -1.95
N ASP A 30 8.45 8.58 -1.39
CA ASP A 30 9.22 9.29 -0.36
C ASP A 30 8.87 8.81 1.07
N ILE A 31 7.97 7.81 1.18
CA ILE A 31 7.58 7.23 2.46
C ILE A 31 8.71 6.35 2.99
N GLU A 32 9.13 6.66 4.21
CA GLU A 32 10.16 5.93 4.94
C GLU A 32 9.53 4.90 5.88
N TYR A 33 10.35 4.02 6.45
CA TYR A 33 9.92 2.99 7.39
C TYR A 33 10.79 3.06 8.64
N ASP A 34 10.16 2.98 9.81
CA ASP A 34 10.88 2.91 11.07
C ASP A 34 11.45 1.50 11.33
N ASN A 35 12.13 1.33 12.46
CA ASN A 35 12.74 0.06 12.84
C ASN A 35 11.73 -1.08 13.08
N GLU A 36 10.44 -0.75 13.25
CA GLU A 36 9.36 -1.72 13.41
C GLU A 36 8.66 -2.03 12.07
N GLY A 37 9.07 -1.35 10.99
CA GLY A 37 8.47 -1.49 9.67
C GLY A 37 7.17 -0.69 9.50
N ASN A 38 6.89 0.29 10.36
CA ASN A 38 5.76 1.18 10.18
C ASN A 38 6.14 2.32 9.21
N PRO A 39 5.31 2.60 8.20
CA PRO A 39 5.58 3.69 7.28
C PRO A 39 5.40 5.04 8.00
N TYR A 40 6.23 6.02 7.64
CA TYR A 40 6.10 7.42 8.09
C TYR A 40 6.58 8.39 7.01
N GLU A 41 6.21 9.67 7.15
CA GLU A 41 6.75 10.76 6.34
C GLU A 41 7.13 11.96 7.21
N TYR A 42 8.03 12.81 6.71
CA TYR A 42 8.32 14.09 7.33
C TYR A 42 7.34 15.15 6.82
N LYS A 43 6.56 15.73 7.74
CA LYS A 43 5.63 16.82 7.44
C LYS A 43 5.91 17.99 8.37
N ASP A 44 6.25 19.14 7.79
CA ASP A 44 6.54 20.38 8.51
C ASP A 44 7.63 20.21 9.60
N GLY A 45 8.61 19.33 9.35
CA GLY A 45 9.71 19.03 10.28
C GLY A 45 9.39 17.99 11.36
N TYR A 46 8.19 17.40 11.34
CA TYR A 46 7.78 16.35 12.28
C TYR A 46 7.52 15.03 11.56
N ILE A 47 7.77 13.92 12.25
CA ILE A 47 7.38 12.60 11.77
C ILE A 47 5.85 12.46 11.88
N SER A 48 5.21 12.02 10.81
CA SER A 48 3.79 11.69 10.78
C SER A 48 3.60 10.25 10.33
N TYR A 49 2.82 9.49 11.10
CA TYR A 49 2.44 8.11 10.82
C TYR A 49 1.01 7.98 10.30
N ASP A 50 0.18 9.00 10.55
CA ASP A 50 -1.26 8.99 10.26
C ASP A 50 -1.65 9.97 9.14
N SER A 51 -0.66 10.52 8.44
CA SER A 51 -0.91 11.35 7.26
C SER A 51 -1.25 10.49 6.04
N TYR A 52 -1.57 11.15 4.93
CA TYR A 52 -2.05 10.50 3.72
C TYR A 52 -1.07 9.42 3.21
N GLY A 53 0.21 9.75 3.09
CA GLY A 53 1.20 8.85 2.50
C GLY A 53 1.41 7.55 3.29
N PRO A 54 1.80 7.62 4.57
CA PRO A 54 1.96 6.47 5.45
C PRO A 54 0.71 5.60 5.54
N THR A 55 -0.46 6.23 5.68
CA THR A 55 -1.76 5.54 5.72
C THR A 55 -1.99 4.77 4.42
N LYS A 56 -1.76 5.41 3.27
CA LYS A 56 -2.00 4.81 1.96
C LYS A 56 -1.04 3.65 1.68
N ILE A 57 0.24 3.82 2.02
CA ILE A 57 1.25 2.75 1.91
C ILE A 57 0.88 1.55 2.80
N LYS A 58 0.40 1.79 4.03
CA LYS A 58 -0.07 0.72 4.91
C LYS A 58 -1.23 -0.06 4.30
N GLU A 59 -2.21 0.63 3.72
CA GLU A 59 -3.34 0.00 3.02
C GLU A 59 -2.89 -0.81 1.80
N ILE A 60 -1.98 -0.28 0.98
CA ILE A 60 -1.41 -0.97 -0.20
C ILE A 60 -0.64 -2.22 0.23
N ASN A 61 0.18 -2.14 1.27
CA ASN A 61 0.94 -3.27 1.79
C ASN A 61 0.00 -4.38 2.29
N GLN A 62 -1.07 -4.01 3.01
CA GLN A 62 -2.10 -4.96 3.46
C GLN A 62 -2.84 -5.61 2.29
N LEU A 63 -3.19 -4.84 1.25
CA LEU A 63 -3.83 -5.35 0.05
C LEU A 63 -2.90 -6.35 -0.66
N THR A 64 -1.66 -5.95 -0.92
CA THR A 64 -0.64 -6.78 -1.58
C THR A 64 -0.39 -8.08 -0.81
N TYR A 65 -0.30 -8.02 0.53
CA TYR A 65 -0.17 -9.21 1.36
C TYR A 65 -1.38 -10.15 1.24
N LYS A 66 -2.60 -9.60 1.25
CA LYS A 66 -3.83 -10.39 1.04
C LYS A 66 -3.84 -11.04 -0.34
N LEU A 67 -3.46 -10.32 -1.40
CA LEU A 67 -3.41 -10.87 -2.76
C LEU A 67 -2.47 -12.07 -2.87
N LYS A 68 -1.28 -11.99 -2.24
CA LYS A 68 -0.33 -13.12 -2.14
C LYS A 68 -0.89 -14.35 -1.42
N SER A 69 -1.92 -14.20 -0.58
CA SER A 69 -2.57 -15.35 0.07
C SER A 69 -3.59 -16.07 -0.83
N PHE A 70 -3.97 -15.48 -1.97
CA PHE A 70 -4.87 -16.07 -2.96
C PHE A 70 -4.15 -16.79 -4.10
N THR A 71 -2.84 -16.58 -4.24
CA THR A 71 -1.95 -17.25 -5.22
C THR A 71 -1.38 -18.55 -4.69
#